data_AF-A0A0Q9KFQ2-F1
#
_entry.id   AF-A0A0Q9KFQ2-F1
#
_cell.length_a   1.000
_cell.length_b   1.000
_cell.length_c   1.000
_cell.angle_alpha   90.00
_cell.angle_beta   90.00
_cell.angle_gamma   90.00
#
_symmetry.space_group_name_H-M   'P 1'
#
loop_
_entity.id
_entity.type
_entity.pdbx_description
1 polymer ?
#
loop_
_entity_poly.entity_id
_entity_poly.type
_entity_poly.pdbx_seq_one_letter_code
_entity_poly.pdbx_strand_id
1 'polypeptide(L)'
;MRSFDVPTLPVDLTAAIERAGYYPALVGDVVAAALAGEQVRSHLVHLETTFDHDVIRRHVTVLVLTPSRLVIAHADDHADEAAGASVTDGVGGAGASTDAELDSAAAGGQEVATATTESIPLSAVRGVMLTHVVSDPQNYVPGSLGRELTLTLGWGAVSRVDLLPATCGDPGCDADHGYDGTISSDDIALRVSATADGDVALQQAIGFAHALSASLGQ
;
A
#
# COMPACT_ATOMS: atom_id res chain seq x y z
N MET A 1 3.99 -10.23 27.45
CA MET A 1 3.82 -10.52 26.02
C MET A 1 4.01 -12.01 25.80
N ARG A 2 3.07 -12.72 25.14
CA ARG A 2 3.30 -14.10 24.72
C ARG A 2 4.07 -14.04 23.39
N SER A 3 5.25 -14.64 23.33
CA SER A 3 6.01 -14.77 22.08
C SER A 3 5.29 -15.80 21.22
N PHE A 4 4.88 -15.41 20.02
CA PHE A 4 4.52 -16.39 19.00
C PHE A 4 5.83 -16.91 18.38
N ASP A 5 5.90 -18.21 18.09
CA ASP A 5 7.05 -18.80 17.41
C ASP A 5 6.92 -18.47 15.92
N VAL A 6 7.47 -17.33 15.52
CA VAL A 6 7.36 -16.80 14.17
C VAL A 6 8.54 -17.34 13.34
N PRO A 7 8.29 -18.02 12.21
CA PRO A 7 9.37 -18.59 11.41
C PRO A 7 10.30 -17.50 10.88
N THR A 8 11.60 -17.76 10.89
CA THR A 8 12.61 -16.78 10.46
C THR A 8 12.53 -16.53 8.96
N LEU A 9 12.43 -15.27 8.56
CA LEU A 9 12.46 -14.87 7.15
C LEU A 9 13.84 -15.10 6.53
N PRO A 10 13.92 -15.35 5.20
CA PRO A 10 15.19 -15.35 4.48
C PRO A 10 15.96 -14.03 4.68
N VAL A 11 17.28 -14.13 4.80
CA VAL A 11 18.17 -12.98 5.09
C VAL A 11 17.97 -11.80 4.13
N ASP A 12 17.77 -12.08 2.84
CA ASP A 12 17.60 -11.04 1.83
C ASP A 12 16.27 -10.28 1.99
N LEU A 13 15.20 -10.99 2.35
CA LEU A 13 13.89 -10.38 2.62
C LEU A 13 13.94 -9.57 3.92
N THR A 14 14.55 -10.11 4.98
CA THR A 14 14.77 -9.36 6.23
C THR A 14 15.57 -8.09 5.97
N ALA A 15 16.67 -8.16 5.21
CA ALA A 15 17.48 -7.00 4.86
C ALA A 15 16.73 -5.98 3.97
N ALA A 16 15.80 -6.42 3.13
CA ALA A 16 14.93 -5.53 2.36
C ALA A 16 13.94 -4.79 3.26
N ILE A 17 13.31 -5.48 4.22
CA ILE A 17 12.40 -4.89 5.21
C ILE A 17 13.14 -3.89 6.12
N GLU A 18 14.32 -4.25 6.63
CA GLU A 18 15.16 -3.37 7.45
C GLU A 18 15.61 -2.11 6.67
N ARG A 19 15.95 -2.26 5.38
CA ARG A 19 16.30 -1.11 4.53
C ARG A 19 15.12 -0.17 4.29
N ALA A 20 13.89 -0.69 4.21
CA ALA A 20 12.70 0.16 4.13
C ALA A 20 12.47 0.95 5.42
N GLY A 21 12.91 0.43 6.58
CA GLY A 21 13.02 1.20 7.82
C GLY A 21 11.70 1.59 8.47
N TYR A 22 10.58 1.02 8.03
CA TYR A 22 9.24 1.35 8.52
C TYR A 22 8.65 0.17 9.30
N TYR A 23 8.67 0.29 10.64
CA TYR A 23 8.32 -0.76 11.60
C TYR A 23 8.85 -2.18 11.23
N PRO A 24 10.16 -2.34 10.99
CA PRO A 24 10.70 -3.56 10.37
C PRO A 24 10.44 -4.84 11.18
N ALA A 25 10.43 -4.77 12.52
CA ALA A 25 10.08 -5.90 13.37
C ALA A 25 8.62 -6.32 13.20
N LEU A 26 7.68 -5.37 13.20
CA LEU A 26 6.25 -5.64 12.98
C LEU A 26 6.02 -6.23 11.59
N VAL A 27 6.59 -5.60 10.55
CA VAL A 27 6.48 -6.04 9.15
C VAL A 27 7.06 -7.44 8.99
N GLY A 28 8.23 -7.70 9.58
CA GLY A 28 8.86 -9.01 9.58
C GLY A 28 7.97 -10.07 10.20
N ASP A 29 7.39 -9.80 11.38
CA ASP A 29 6.52 -10.74 12.09
C ASP A 29 5.25 -11.07 11.30
N VAL A 30 4.57 -10.06 10.73
CA VAL A 30 3.33 -10.30 9.96
C VAL A 30 3.60 -11.03 8.65
N VAL A 31 4.70 -10.71 7.95
CA VAL A 31 5.09 -11.42 6.71
C VAL A 31 5.43 -12.87 7.00
N ALA A 32 6.20 -13.13 8.05
CA ALA A 32 6.55 -14.48 8.46
C ALA A 32 5.33 -15.31 8.87
N ALA A 33 4.41 -14.72 9.64
CA ALA A 33 3.15 -15.34 9.98
C ALA A 33 2.32 -15.68 8.73
N ALA A 34 2.22 -14.76 7.77
CA ALA A 34 1.45 -14.96 6.54
C ALA A 34 2.07 -16.03 5.63
N LEU A 35 3.40 -16.12 5.57
CA LEU A 35 4.11 -17.15 4.79
C LEU A 35 3.85 -18.56 5.30
N ALA A 36 3.55 -18.74 6.59
CA ALA A 36 3.23 -20.03 7.20
C ALA A 36 4.26 -21.14 6.86
N GLY A 37 5.55 -20.78 6.77
CA GLY A 37 6.65 -21.69 6.47
C GLY A 37 6.88 -22.00 4.97
N GLU A 38 6.12 -21.38 4.07
CA GLU A 38 6.30 -21.56 2.63
C GLU A 38 7.61 -20.93 2.11
N GLN A 39 8.24 -21.54 1.11
CA GLN A 39 9.48 -21.03 0.53
C GLN A 39 9.23 -19.67 -0.17
N VAL A 40 10.10 -18.70 0.09
CA VAL A 40 10.15 -17.45 -0.67
C VAL A 40 10.92 -17.67 -1.97
N ARG A 41 10.27 -17.48 -3.12
CA ARG A 41 10.89 -17.53 -4.46
C ARG A 41 11.41 -16.17 -4.91
N SER A 42 10.66 -15.13 -4.66
CA SER A 42 11.00 -13.74 -4.98
C SER A 42 10.28 -12.79 -4.03
N HIS A 43 10.79 -11.58 -3.86
CA HIS A 43 10.13 -10.57 -3.04
C HIS A 43 10.40 -9.15 -3.57
N LEU A 44 9.53 -8.22 -3.18
CA LEU A 44 9.69 -6.79 -3.39
C LEU A 44 9.23 -6.08 -2.12
N VAL A 45 10.05 -5.16 -1.61
CA VAL A 45 9.67 -4.26 -0.51
C VAL A 45 9.71 -2.85 -1.08
N HIS A 46 8.59 -2.13 -0.97
CA HIS A 46 8.46 -0.78 -1.47
C HIS A 46 7.89 0.13 -0.38
N LEU A 47 8.59 1.22 -0.09
CA LEU A 47 8.15 2.25 0.84
C LEU A 47 7.63 3.44 0.03
N GLU A 48 6.38 3.79 0.25
CA GLU A 48 5.77 5.00 -0.28
C GLU A 48 5.70 6.03 0.84
N THR A 49 6.06 7.27 0.52
CA THR A 49 5.89 8.41 1.42
C THR A 49 5.06 9.46 0.71
N THR A 50 3.83 9.65 1.17
CA THR A 50 2.91 10.65 0.64
C THR A 50 2.83 11.83 1.59
N PHE A 51 2.91 13.03 1.04
CA PHE A 51 2.74 14.28 1.76
C PHE A 51 1.34 14.81 1.46
N ASP A 52 0.46 14.80 2.47
CA ASP A 52 -0.76 15.59 2.47
C ASP A 52 -0.52 16.85 3.33
N HIS A 53 -1.30 17.90 3.12
CA HIS A 53 -1.06 19.28 3.54
C HIS A 53 -0.46 19.46 4.95
N ASP A 54 -0.83 18.61 5.92
CA ASP A 54 -0.29 18.61 7.28
C ASP A 54 0.16 17.23 7.81
N VAL A 55 0.15 16.17 6.99
CA VAL A 55 0.44 14.79 7.43
C VAL A 55 1.36 14.08 6.45
N ILE A 56 2.48 13.57 6.97
CA ILE A 56 3.34 12.63 6.26
C ILE A 56 2.79 11.23 6.53
N ARG A 57 2.30 10.56 5.49
CA ARG A 57 1.88 9.15 5.58
C ARG A 57 2.97 8.28 4.99
N ARG A 58 3.40 7.29 5.76
CA ARG A 58 4.33 6.27 5.30
C ARG A 58 3.58 4.97 5.17
N HIS A 59 3.77 4.34 4.03
CA HIS A 59 3.13 3.08 3.70
C HIS A 59 4.18 2.15 3.15
N VAL A 60 4.37 1.00 3.77
CA VAL A 60 5.26 -0.04 3.23
C VAL A 60 4.41 -1.16 2.64
N THR A 61 4.75 -1.56 1.42
CA THR A 61 4.19 -2.73 0.76
C THR A 61 5.28 -3.79 0.61
N VAL A 62 5.01 -5.00 1.08
CA VAL A 62 5.85 -6.18 0.88
C VAL A 62 5.09 -7.18 0.01
N LEU A 63 5.64 -7.50 -1.15
CA LEU A 63 5.17 -8.58 -2.01
C LEU A 63 6.11 -9.77 -1.87
N VAL A 64 5.57 -10.96 -1.63
CA VAL A 64 6.34 -12.19 -1.54
C VAL A 64 5.71 -13.26 -2.43
N LEU A 65 6.47 -13.70 -3.43
CA LEU A 65 6.10 -14.79 -4.31
C LEU A 65 6.56 -16.12 -3.70
N THR A 66 5.61 -17.05 -3.54
CA THR A 66 5.87 -18.42 -3.09
C THR A 66 5.58 -19.42 -4.22
N PRO A 67 5.80 -20.73 -4.04
CA PRO A 67 5.39 -21.73 -5.02
C PRO A 67 3.90 -21.74 -5.36
N SER A 68 3.01 -21.38 -4.43
CA SER A 68 1.56 -21.53 -4.62
C SER A 68 0.76 -20.23 -4.57
N ARG A 69 1.32 -19.15 -4.01
CA ARG A 69 0.60 -17.89 -3.80
C ARG A 69 1.50 -16.67 -3.86
N LEU A 70 0.86 -15.52 -4.04
CA LEU A 70 1.41 -14.20 -3.77
C LEU A 70 0.94 -13.79 -2.37
N VAL A 71 1.88 -13.55 -1.45
CA VAL A 71 1.60 -12.93 -0.16
C VAL A 71 1.88 -11.44 -0.28
N ILE A 72 0.95 -10.64 0.22
CA ILE A 72 1.02 -9.19 0.20
C ILE A 72 0.90 -8.74 1.64
N ALA A 73 1.81 -7.88 2.11
CA ALA A 73 1.71 -7.26 3.41
C ALA A 73 1.79 -5.74 3.25
N HIS A 74 0.98 -5.03 3.99
CA HIS A 74 1.01 -3.59 4.08
C HIS A 74 1.14 -3.17 5.53
N ALA A 75 1.88 -2.10 5.79
CA ALA A 75 1.83 -1.42 7.08
C ALA A 75 1.80 0.09 6.90
N ASP A 76 0.95 0.73 7.69
CA ASP A 76 0.70 2.17 7.72
C ASP A 76 0.58 2.68 9.16
N ASP A 77 0.75 3.99 9.33
CA ASP A 77 0.37 4.72 10.53
C ASP A 77 -0.91 5.51 10.26
N HIS A 78 -1.81 5.46 11.23
CA HIS A 78 -2.95 6.36 11.25
C HIS A 78 -2.74 7.32 12.43
N ALA A 79 -2.62 8.61 12.13
CA ALA A 79 -2.82 9.64 13.14
C ALA A 79 -4.31 9.62 13.51
N ASP A 80 -4.61 9.36 14.78
CA ASP A 80 -5.99 9.34 15.28
C ASP A 80 -6.62 10.73 15.06
N GLU A 81 -7.46 10.91 14.04
CA GLU A 81 -8.25 12.13 13.82
C GLU A 81 -9.41 12.26 14.84
N ALA A 82 -9.25 11.71 16.05
CA ALA A 82 -10.25 11.67 17.11
C ALA A 82 -9.98 12.65 18.27
N ALA A 83 -9.11 13.66 18.09
CA ALA A 83 -8.81 14.66 19.11
C ALA A 83 -9.31 16.10 18.80
N GLY A 84 -10.11 16.30 17.74
CA GLY A 84 -10.50 17.64 17.27
C GLY A 84 -11.96 18.07 17.43
N ALA A 85 -12.89 17.17 17.78
CA ALA A 85 -14.31 17.48 17.77
C ALA A 85 -14.96 17.36 19.17
N SER A 86 -14.64 18.30 20.06
CA SER A 86 -15.52 18.61 21.19
C SER A 86 -15.77 20.11 21.32
N VAL A 87 -16.88 20.53 20.71
CA VAL A 87 -17.83 21.56 21.18
C VAL A 87 -17.23 22.94 21.53
N THR A 88 -17.30 23.87 20.56
CA THR A 88 -17.42 25.29 20.88
C THR A 88 -18.90 25.67 20.93
N ASP A 89 -19.42 25.96 22.12
CA ASP A 89 -20.55 26.87 22.25
C ASP A 89 -20.51 27.59 23.62
N GLY A 90 -20.42 28.93 23.59
CA GLY A 90 -21.03 29.78 24.63
C GLY A 90 -20.18 30.51 25.68
N VAL A 91 -19.68 31.71 25.31
CA VAL A 91 -19.72 33.01 26.06
C VAL A 91 -19.12 33.16 27.48
N GLY A 92 -18.04 33.96 27.56
CA GLY A 92 -18.01 35.18 28.40
C GLY A 92 -17.11 35.20 29.67
N GLY A 93 -16.15 36.14 29.71
CA GLY A 93 -15.59 36.63 30.99
C GLY A 93 -14.16 37.17 30.92
N ALA A 94 -13.99 38.50 31.03
CA ALA A 94 -12.71 39.19 31.15
C ALA A 94 -12.08 39.02 32.54
N GLY A 95 -10.74 38.90 32.61
CA GLY A 95 -9.97 38.88 33.86
C GLY A 95 -8.46 38.90 33.60
N ALA A 96 -7.73 39.67 34.40
CA ALA A 96 -6.37 40.16 34.21
C ALA A 96 -5.21 39.15 34.30
N SER A 97 -4.05 39.62 33.83
CA SER A 97 -2.71 39.01 33.76
C SER A 97 -2.16 38.41 35.07
N THR A 98 -1.47 37.27 34.94
CA THR A 98 -0.24 36.93 35.69
C THR A 98 0.64 36.00 34.87
N ASP A 99 1.93 36.33 34.79
CA ASP A 99 3.00 35.49 34.25
C ASP A 99 3.12 34.18 35.06
N ALA A 100 3.06 33.03 34.38
CA ALA A 100 3.55 31.75 34.88
C ALA A 100 3.82 30.80 33.70
N GLU A 101 5.10 30.53 33.43
CA GLU A 101 5.56 29.40 32.63
C GLU A 101 4.99 28.09 33.21
N LEU A 102 4.22 27.36 32.40
CA LEU A 102 3.87 25.97 32.65
C LEU A 102 4.04 25.19 31.34
N ASP A 103 5.16 24.48 31.33
CA ASP A 103 5.49 23.28 30.56
C ASP A 103 4.24 22.49 30.12
N SER A 104 3.74 22.74 28.90
CA SER A 104 2.73 21.88 28.28
C SER A 104 3.45 20.77 27.52
N ALA A 105 3.85 19.74 28.27
CA ALA A 105 4.25 18.46 27.72
C ALA A 105 3.28 18.05 26.60
N ALA A 106 3.84 17.78 25.43
CA ALA A 106 3.15 17.38 24.23
C ALA A 106 2.06 16.34 24.53
N ALA A 107 0.83 16.63 24.15
CA ALA A 107 -0.20 15.61 23.96
C ALA A 107 0.22 14.76 22.75
N GLY A 108 1.16 13.84 22.97
CA GLY A 108 1.54 12.82 22.00
C GLY A 108 0.37 11.87 21.84
N GLY A 109 -0.42 12.05 20.79
CA GLY A 109 -1.34 11.02 20.33
C GLY A 109 -0.54 9.73 20.17
N GLN A 110 -1.05 8.61 20.69
CA GLN A 110 -0.39 7.32 20.47
C GLN A 110 -0.46 7.02 18.98
N GLU A 111 0.71 6.97 18.32
CA GLU A 111 0.83 6.46 16.96
C GLU A 111 0.41 4.98 16.97
N VAL A 112 -0.73 4.68 16.34
CA VAL A 112 -1.20 3.31 16.12
C VAL A 112 -0.77 2.91 14.71
N ALA A 113 0.11 1.92 14.63
CA ALA A 113 0.47 1.28 13.37
C ALA A 113 -0.48 0.12 13.09
N THR A 114 -1.00 0.04 11.87
CA THR A 114 -1.78 -1.11 11.40
C THR A 114 -0.95 -1.86 10.38
N ALA A 115 -0.99 -3.19 10.43
CA ALA A 115 -0.39 -4.05 9.43
C ALA A 115 -1.39 -5.12 8.98
N THR A 116 -1.55 -5.26 7.68
CA THR A 116 -2.48 -6.21 7.05
C THR A 116 -1.71 -7.17 6.16
N THR A 117 -2.21 -8.39 6.01
CA THR A 117 -1.65 -9.36 5.07
C THR A 117 -2.75 -10.03 4.26
N GLU A 118 -2.46 -10.28 3.00
CA GLU A 118 -3.32 -10.98 2.06
C GLU A 118 -2.54 -12.15 1.43
N SER A 119 -3.24 -13.23 1.11
CA SER A 119 -2.66 -14.43 0.53
C SER A 119 -3.47 -14.87 -0.67
N ILE A 120 -2.92 -14.64 -1.86
CA ILE A 120 -3.62 -14.80 -3.13
C ILE A 120 -3.04 -16.01 -3.87
N PRO A 121 -3.80 -17.11 -4.07
CA PRO A 121 -3.34 -18.23 -4.88
C PRO A 121 -2.88 -17.74 -6.27
N LEU A 122 -1.80 -18.29 -6.81
CA LEU A 122 -1.29 -17.84 -8.12
C LEU A 122 -2.33 -18.04 -9.24
N SER A 123 -3.20 -19.04 -9.11
CA SER A 123 -4.33 -19.27 -10.02
C SER A 123 -5.44 -18.22 -9.94
N ALA A 124 -5.49 -17.41 -8.89
CA ALA A 124 -6.46 -16.33 -8.70
C ALA A 124 -5.93 -14.97 -9.19
N VAL A 125 -4.63 -14.83 -9.46
CA VAL A 125 -4.05 -13.62 -10.05
C VAL A 125 -4.54 -13.53 -11.51
N ARG A 126 -5.44 -12.58 -11.76
CA ARG A 126 -6.13 -12.42 -13.06
C ARG A 126 -5.31 -11.63 -14.06
N GLY A 127 -4.48 -10.71 -13.59
CA GLY A 127 -3.70 -9.83 -14.45
C GLY A 127 -2.46 -9.27 -13.77
N VAL A 128 -1.39 -9.17 -14.57
CA VAL A 128 -0.17 -8.41 -14.25
C VAL A 128 0.06 -7.46 -15.40
N MET A 129 0.04 -6.16 -15.13
CA MET A 129 0.31 -5.11 -16.10
C MET A 129 1.59 -4.38 -15.70
N LEU A 130 2.50 -4.23 -16.67
CA LEU A 130 3.75 -3.49 -16.50
C LEU A 130 3.74 -2.28 -17.42
N THR A 131 3.85 -1.09 -16.86
CA THR A 131 4.01 0.15 -17.62
C THR A 131 5.41 0.70 -17.40
N HIS A 132 6.17 0.85 -18.47
CA HIS A 132 7.51 1.43 -18.42
C HIS A 132 7.50 2.86 -18.94
N VAL A 133 8.21 3.77 -18.27
CA VAL A 133 8.41 5.15 -18.76
C VAL A 133 9.82 5.30 -19.33
N VAL A 134 9.90 5.70 -20.60
CA VAL A 134 11.14 5.95 -21.33
C VAL A 134 11.22 7.43 -21.68
N SER A 135 12.20 8.15 -21.11
CA SER A 135 12.34 9.60 -21.28
C SER A 135 12.91 10.02 -22.63
N ASP A 136 13.75 9.18 -23.26
CA ASP A 136 14.32 9.42 -24.59
C ASP A 136 14.14 8.18 -25.49
N PRO A 137 12.94 8.03 -26.10
CA PRO A 137 12.65 6.85 -26.91
C PRO A 137 13.44 6.80 -28.22
N GLN A 138 13.98 7.93 -28.71
CA GLN A 138 14.71 7.98 -29.99
C GLN A 138 16.10 7.31 -29.88
N ASN A 139 16.72 7.37 -28.70
CA ASN A 139 18.02 6.76 -28.40
C ASN A 139 17.89 5.50 -27.52
N TYR A 140 16.75 4.80 -27.59
CA TYR A 140 16.50 3.62 -26.77
C TYR A 140 17.51 2.50 -27.04
N VAL A 141 18.12 1.97 -25.98
CA VAL A 141 19.02 0.83 -26.04
C VAL A 141 18.26 -0.44 -25.66
N PRO A 142 18.22 -1.49 -26.51
CA PRO A 142 17.58 -2.75 -26.17
C PRO A 142 18.05 -3.30 -24.82
N GLY A 143 17.10 -3.63 -23.94
CA GLY A 143 17.36 -4.14 -22.61
C GLY A 143 17.46 -3.07 -21.50
N SER A 144 17.47 -1.77 -21.83
CA SER A 144 17.58 -0.69 -20.84
C SER A 144 16.23 -0.23 -20.25
N LEU A 145 15.18 -1.06 -20.37
CA LEU A 145 13.78 -0.82 -19.98
C LEU A 145 13.54 0.36 -19.03
N GLY A 146 13.31 1.57 -19.59
CA GLY A 146 12.86 2.76 -18.86
C GLY A 146 13.69 3.18 -17.63
N ARG A 147 13.29 4.29 -16.99
CA ARG A 147 13.81 4.67 -15.65
C ARG A 147 12.75 4.59 -14.57
N GLU A 148 11.59 4.02 -14.91
CA GLU A 148 10.43 3.91 -14.04
C GLU A 148 9.54 2.77 -14.52
N LEU A 149 8.95 2.07 -13.54
CA LEU A 149 8.04 0.94 -13.71
C LEU A 149 6.79 1.19 -12.86
N THR A 150 5.61 1.01 -13.46
CA THR A 150 4.36 0.80 -12.73
C THR A 150 3.96 -0.66 -12.87
N LEU A 151 3.91 -1.37 -11.74
CA LEU A 151 3.43 -2.75 -11.62
C LEU A 151 1.99 -2.71 -11.10
N THR A 152 1.04 -3.16 -11.91
CA THR A 152 -0.36 -3.30 -11.51
C THR A 152 -0.73 -4.78 -11.45
N LEU A 153 -1.28 -5.21 -10.33
CA LEU A 153 -1.68 -6.59 -10.02
C LEU A 153 -3.18 -6.62 -9.72
N GLY A 154 -3.93 -7.45 -10.44
CA GLY A 154 -5.36 -7.62 -10.22
C GLY A 154 -5.72 -9.08 -9.96
N TRP A 155 -6.49 -9.33 -8.88
CA TRP A 155 -6.99 -10.68 -8.53
C TRP A 155 -8.47 -10.67 -8.12
N GLY A 156 -9.04 -9.51 -7.82
CA GLY A 156 -10.47 -9.34 -7.57
C GLY A 156 -10.96 -10.12 -6.35
N ALA A 157 -10.17 -10.17 -5.27
CA ALA A 157 -10.61 -10.72 -3.98
C ALA A 157 -11.79 -9.91 -3.43
N VAL A 158 -11.80 -8.59 -3.68
CA VAL A 158 -12.94 -7.70 -3.48
C VAL A 158 -13.18 -6.95 -4.79
N SER A 159 -14.44 -6.75 -5.13
CA SER A 159 -14.83 -5.87 -6.23
C SER A 159 -15.87 -4.90 -5.69
N ARG A 160 -15.60 -3.62 -5.84
CA ARG A 160 -16.58 -2.59 -5.48
C ARG A 160 -17.49 -2.39 -6.68
N VAL A 161 -18.79 -2.54 -6.44
CA VAL A 161 -19.81 -2.31 -7.44
C VAL A 161 -20.55 -1.04 -7.05
N ASP A 162 -20.26 0.05 -7.75
CA ASP A 162 -21.00 1.29 -7.59
C ASP A 162 -22.18 1.26 -8.58
N LEU A 163 -23.40 1.19 -8.03
CA LEU A 163 -24.64 1.15 -8.80
C LEU A 163 -25.40 2.47 -8.66
N LEU A 164 -25.79 3.04 -9.79
CA LEU A 164 -26.65 4.22 -9.87
C LEU A 164 -27.93 3.85 -10.63
N PRO A 165 -29.10 4.36 -10.24
CA PRO A 165 -30.31 4.20 -11.05
C PRO A 165 -30.05 4.70 -12.47
N ALA A 166 -30.33 3.85 -13.45
CA ALA A 166 -30.21 4.22 -14.85
C ALA A 166 -31.26 5.29 -15.16
N THR A 167 -30.86 6.35 -15.87
CA THR A 167 -31.77 7.43 -16.28
C THR A 167 -31.85 7.49 -17.79
N CYS A 168 -33.03 7.78 -18.31
CA CYS A 168 -33.19 8.15 -19.71
C CYS A 168 -33.29 9.68 -19.81
N GLY A 169 -32.93 10.24 -20.97
CA GLY A 169 -32.97 11.70 -21.20
C GLY A 169 -34.38 12.31 -21.26
N ASP A 170 -35.43 11.56 -20.89
CA ASP A 170 -36.82 12.02 -20.87
C ASP A 170 -37.23 12.46 -19.44
N PRO A 171 -37.51 13.75 -19.22
CA PRO A 171 -37.92 14.28 -17.91
C PRO A 171 -39.28 13.77 -17.40
N GLY A 172 -40.11 13.20 -18.27
CA GLY A 172 -41.44 12.69 -17.94
C GLY A 172 -41.51 11.17 -17.77
N CYS A 173 -40.38 10.47 -17.80
CA CYS A 173 -40.36 9.02 -17.75
C CYS A 173 -40.31 8.49 -16.32
N ASP A 174 -41.38 7.83 -15.88
CA ASP A 174 -41.48 7.15 -14.58
C ASP A 174 -41.14 5.64 -14.66
N ALA A 175 -40.57 5.18 -15.77
CA ALA A 175 -40.24 3.78 -15.97
C ALA A 175 -38.96 3.39 -15.19
N ASP A 176 -38.96 2.19 -14.59
CA ASP A 176 -37.75 1.62 -13.98
C ASP A 176 -36.82 1.09 -15.09
N HIS A 177 -35.68 1.76 -15.25
CA HIS A 177 -34.65 1.41 -16.24
C HIS A 177 -33.54 0.53 -15.67
N GLY A 178 -33.66 0.09 -14.42
CA GLY A 178 -32.64 -0.68 -13.73
C GLY A 178 -31.48 0.20 -13.24
N TYR A 179 -30.30 -0.38 -13.17
CA TYR A 179 -29.10 0.27 -12.63
C TYR A 179 -27.97 0.22 -13.66
N ASP A 180 -27.27 1.34 -13.81
CA ASP A 180 -25.96 1.39 -14.42
C ASP A 180 -24.90 1.18 -13.34
N GLY A 181 -23.86 0.41 -13.66
CA GLY A 181 -22.85 0.02 -12.70
C GLY A 181 -21.43 0.15 -13.22
N THR A 182 -20.52 0.59 -12.36
CA THR A 182 -19.08 0.45 -12.56
C THR A 182 -18.52 -0.57 -11.58
N ILE A 183 -17.74 -1.52 -12.08
CA ILE A 183 -17.01 -2.49 -11.26
C ILE A 183 -15.56 -2.04 -11.23
N SER A 184 -15.04 -1.78 -10.03
CA SER A 184 -13.60 -1.67 -9.80
C SER A 184 -13.11 -2.93 -9.08
N SER A 185 -11.96 -3.44 -9.51
CA SER A 185 -11.23 -4.49 -8.80
C SER A 185 -10.29 -3.86 -7.78
N ASP A 186 -10.09 -4.56 -6.66
CA ASP A 186 -8.92 -4.31 -5.83
C ASP A 186 -7.70 -4.72 -6.65
N ASP A 187 -7.00 -3.70 -7.12
CA ASP A 187 -5.72 -3.80 -7.79
C ASP A 187 -4.67 -3.13 -6.90
N ILE A 188 -3.49 -3.74 -6.81
CA ILE A 188 -2.31 -3.03 -6.29
C ILE A 188 -1.58 -2.43 -7.47
N ALA A 189 -1.31 -1.14 -7.40
CA ALA A 189 -0.42 -0.43 -8.32
C ALA A 189 0.78 0.10 -7.56
N LEU A 190 1.98 -0.41 -7.85
CA LEU A 190 3.23 0.08 -7.31
C LEU A 190 4.00 0.83 -8.39
N ARG A 191 4.43 2.05 -8.10
CA ARG A 191 5.26 2.86 -8.99
C ARG A 191 6.66 2.99 -8.42
N VAL A 192 7.65 2.45 -9.13
CA VAL A 192 9.05 2.50 -8.74
C VAL A 192 9.84 3.27 -9.79
N SER A 193 10.56 4.29 -9.37
CA SER A 193 11.36 5.19 -10.22
C SER A 193 12.82 5.17 -9.79
N ALA A 194 13.74 5.03 -10.74
CA ALA A 194 15.17 5.09 -10.43
C ALA A 194 15.59 6.45 -9.84
N THR A 195 14.88 7.53 -10.16
CA THR A 195 15.18 8.87 -9.65
C THR A 195 14.70 9.06 -8.22
N ALA A 196 13.53 8.51 -7.86
CA ALA A 196 12.94 8.65 -6.52
C ALA A 196 13.42 7.56 -5.56
N ASP A 197 13.43 6.31 -6.03
CA ASP A 197 13.67 5.11 -5.22
C ASP A 197 15.08 4.52 -5.42
N GLY A 198 15.79 4.97 -6.45
CA GLY A 198 17.13 4.51 -6.81
C GLY A 198 17.13 3.34 -7.80
N ASP A 199 18.24 3.19 -8.54
CA ASP A 199 18.36 2.15 -9.58
C ASP A 199 18.21 0.73 -9.01
N VAL A 200 18.68 0.48 -7.78
CA VAL A 200 18.57 -0.84 -7.13
C VAL A 200 17.11 -1.22 -6.90
N ALA A 201 16.28 -0.31 -6.38
CA ALA A 201 14.87 -0.56 -6.14
C ALA A 201 14.13 -0.85 -7.45
N LEU A 202 14.42 -0.08 -8.51
CA LEU A 202 13.86 -0.33 -9.84
C LEU A 202 14.25 -1.71 -10.38
N GLN A 203 15.52 -2.11 -10.26
CA GLN A 203 15.96 -3.44 -10.71
C GLN A 203 15.31 -4.57 -9.91
N GLN A 204 15.13 -4.40 -8.60
CA GLN A 204 14.40 -5.35 -7.77
C GLN A 204 12.93 -5.47 -8.19
N ALA A 205 12.26 -4.35 -8.48
CA ALA A 205 10.88 -4.33 -8.95
C ALA A 205 10.71 -5.03 -10.31
N ILE A 206 11.61 -4.78 -11.26
CA ILE A 206 11.63 -5.48 -12.56
C ILE A 206 11.87 -6.99 -12.36
N GLY A 207 12.85 -7.36 -11.53
CA GLY A 207 13.17 -8.76 -11.24
C GLY A 207 11.99 -9.50 -10.60
N PHE A 208 11.31 -8.85 -9.65
CA PHE A 208 10.09 -9.38 -9.03
C PHE A 208 8.97 -9.55 -10.05
N ALA A 209 8.69 -8.51 -10.85
CA ALA A 209 7.66 -8.55 -11.89
C ALA A 209 7.88 -9.68 -12.90
N HIS A 210 9.13 -9.91 -13.31
CA HIS A 210 9.50 -11.04 -14.16
C HIS A 210 9.27 -12.39 -13.49
N ALA A 211 9.69 -12.56 -12.23
CA ALA A 211 9.52 -13.80 -11.48
C ALA A 211 8.03 -14.14 -11.26
N LEU A 212 7.22 -13.14 -10.94
CA LEU A 212 5.78 -13.28 -10.82
C LEU A 212 5.16 -13.69 -12.17
N SER A 213 5.44 -12.93 -13.23
CA SER A 213 4.90 -13.21 -14.58
C SER A 213 5.27 -14.61 -15.07
N ALA A 214 6.49 -15.07 -14.78
CA ALA A 214 6.94 -16.42 -15.14
C ALA A 214 6.25 -17.53 -14.34
N SER A 215 5.69 -17.22 -13.17
CA SER A 215 5.01 -18.17 -12.28
C SER A 215 3.51 -18.24 -12.52
N LEU A 216 2.93 -17.30 -13.27
CA LEU A 216 1.51 -17.31 -13.62
C LEU A 216 1.23 -18.27 -14.79
N GLY A 217 0.13 -19.01 -14.69
CA GLY A 217 -0.32 -19.94 -15.73
C GLY A 217 0.46 -21.27 -15.81
N GLN A 218 1.27 -21.58 -14.79
CA GLN A 218 1.91 -22.89 -14.62
C GLN A 218 0.97 -23.93 -14.01
#